data_AF-A0A8S2P006-F1
#
_entry.id   AF-A0A8S2P006-F1
#
_cell.length_a   1.000
_cell.length_b   1.000
_cell.length_c   1.000
_cell.angle_alpha   90.00
_cell.angle_beta   90.00
_cell.angle_gamma   90.00
#
_symmetry.space_group_name_H-M   'P 1'
#
loop_
_entity.id
_entity.type
_entity.pdbx_description
1 polymer ?
#
loop_
_entity_poly.entity_id
_entity_poly.type
_entity_poly.pdbx_seq_one_letter_code
_entity_poly.pdbx_strand_id
1 'polypeptide(L)' 'SSYNDVAEFFHDEFGGLVICVFLKPSVFENNVRSKDKNLSKQNGVIDINEMIKSWQLLGNGIVKSIRTFAERWPTD' A
#
# COMPACT_ATOMS: atom_id res chain seq x y z
N SER A 1 -10.84 3.75 -8.48
CA SER A 1 -9.36 3.61 -8.43
C SER A 1 -9.07 2.58 -7.38
N SER A 2 -8.61 1.41 -7.78
CA SER A 2 -8.49 0.30 -6.85
C SER A 2 -7.05 -0.14 -6.78
N TYR A 3 -6.48 0.04 -5.60
CA TYR A 3 -5.20 -0.54 -5.21
C TYR A 3 -5.23 -2.09 -5.27
N ASN A 4 -6.32 -2.76 -5.64
CA ASN A 4 -6.45 -4.23 -5.69
C ASN A 4 -5.38 -4.93 -6.55
N ASP A 5 -4.83 -4.26 -7.56
CA ASP A 5 -3.74 -4.84 -8.37
C ASP A 5 -2.42 -4.95 -7.60
N VAL A 6 -2.28 -4.19 -6.50
CA VAL A 6 -1.01 -3.91 -5.82
C VAL A 6 -1.07 -4.10 -4.30
N ALA A 7 -2.26 -4.11 -3.71
CA ALA A 7 -2.46 -4.21 -2.27
C ALA A 7 -3.75 -4.95 -1.92
N GLU A 8 -3.77 -5.54 -0.73
CA GLU A 8 -4.94 -6.13 -0.08
C GLU A 8 -5.20 -5.43 1.25
N PHE A 9 -6.46 -5.10 1.51
CA PHE A 9 -6.89 -4.36 2.69
C PHE A 9 -7.64 -5.30 3.61
N PHE A 10 -7.28 -5.28 4.89
CA PHE A 10 -7.91 -6.04 5.95
C PHE A 10 -8.35 -5.07 7.03
N HIS A 11 -9.62 -5.13 7.39
CA HIS A 11 -10.18 -4.34 8.48
C HIS A 11 -11.20 -5.19 9.23
N ASP A 12 -11.45 -4.83 10.48
CA ASP A 12 -12.53 -5.43 11.25
C ASP A 12 -13.87 -4.86 10.75
N GLU A 13 -14.76 -5.73 10.26
CA GLU A 13 -16.09 -5.36 9.78
C GLU A 13 -17.05 -4.96 10.91
N PHE A 14 -16.76 -5.37 12.15
CA PHE A 14 -17.60 -5.12 13.33
C PHE A 14 -17.11 -3.94 14.18
N GLY A 15 -16.10 -3.21 13.72
CA GLY A 15 -15.56 -2.03 14.38
C GLY A 15 -14.19 -2.27 14.97
N GLY A 16 -13.16 -1.84 14.24
CA GLY A 16 -11.77 -1.84 14.65
C GLY A 16 -11.09 -0.50 14.38
N LEU A 17 -9.98 -0.24 15.08
CA LEU A 17 -9.23 1.02 14.96
C LEU A 17 -8.07 0.93 13.95
N VAL A 18 -7.91 -0.21 13.30
CA VAL A 18 -6.75 -0.52 12.46
C VAL A 18 -7.20 -1.07 11.13
N ILE A 19 -6.62 -0.54 10.05
CA ILE A 19 -6.67 -1.11 8.72
C ILE A 19 -5.27 -1.64 8.43
N CYS A 20 -5.15 -2.95 8.19
CA CYS A 20 -3.93 -3.58 7.74
C CYS A 20 -3.91 -3.58 6.21
N VAL A 21 -2.76 -3.23 5.63
CA VAL A 21 -2.57 -3.24 4.18
C VAL A 21 -1.38 -4.14 3.86
N PHE A 22 -1.63 -5.18 3.07
CA PHE A 22 -0.58 -6.05 2.55
C PHE A 22 -0.24 -5.62 1.12
N LEU A 23 1.02 -5.27 0.87
CA LEU A 23 1.50 -4.97 -0.47
C LEU A 23 1.87 -6.27 -1.19
N LYS A 24 1.35 -6.45 -2.40
CA LYS A 24 1.67 -7.61 -3.22
C LYS A 24 3.15 -7.55 -3.62
N PRO A 25 3.84 -8.70 -3.76
CA PRO A 25 5.25 -8.73 -4.18
C PRO A 25 5.52 -7.98 -5.48
N SER A 26 4.53 -7.99 -6.40
CA SER A 26 4.58 -7.25 -7.66
C SER A 26 4.91 -5.77 -7.49
N VAL A 27 4.56 -5.13 -6.37
CA VAL A 27 4.85 -3.71 -6.10
C VAL A 27 6.34 -3.39 -6.14
N PHE A 28 7.18 -4.38 -5.82
CA PHE A 28 8.63 -4.25 -5.78
C PHE A 28 9.31 -4.63 -7.10
N GLU A 29 8.53 -5.05 -8.12
CA GLU A 29 9.04 -5.45 -9.42
C GLU A 29 9.01 -4.29 -10.44
N ASN A 30 9.86 -4.38 -11.46
CA ASN A 30 9.84 -3.44 -12.57
C ASN A 30 8.62 -3.71 -13.47
N ASN A 31 8.03 -2.64 -14.04
CA ASN A 31 6.94 -2.71 -15.02
C ASN A 31 5.61 -3.28 -14.48
N VAL A 32 5.28 -3.02 -13.21
CA VAL A 32 3.98 -3.41 -12.63
C VAL A 32 2.84 -2.94 -13.52
N ARG A 33 2.04 -3.90 -14.01
CA ARG A 33 0.78 -3.63 -14.71
C ARG A 33 -0.30 -3.36 -13.67
N SER A 34 -0.48 -2.09 -13.32
CA SER A 34 -1.65 -1.64 -12.59
C SER A 34 -2.62 -0.96 -13.55
N LYS A 35 -3.91 -1.23 -13.38
CA LYS A 35 -5.00 -0.50 -14.04
C LYS A 35 -5.20 0.89 -13.42
N ASP A 36 -4.62 1.13 -12.25
CA ASP A 36 -4.70 2.42 -11.57
C ASP A 36 -3.66 3.38 -12.13
N LYS A 37 -4.14 4.40 -12.85
CA LYS A 37 -3.31 5.45 -13.46
C LYS A 37 -2.74 6.43 -12.43
N ASN A 38 -3.26 6.41 -11.19
CA ASN A 38 -2.83 7.34 -10.14
C ASN A 38 -1.67 6.80 -9.30
N LEU A 39 -1.18 5.58 -9.57
CA LEU A 39 0.00 5.06 -8.92
C LEU A 39 1.26 5.71 -9.50
N SER A 40 1.92 6.51 -8.67
CA SER A 40 3.26 7.03 -8.97
C SER A 40 4.25 5.87 -9.13
N LYS A 41 5.18 6.02 -10.07
CA LYS A 41 6.25 5.07 -10.33
C LYS A 41 7.59 5.79 -10.32
N GLN A 42 8.56 5.24 -9.59
CA GLN A 42 9.93 5.70 -9.59
C GLN A 42 10.82 4.60 -10.20
N ASN A 43 11.54 4.93 -11.28
CA ASN A 43 12.39 3.98 -12.02
C ASN A 43 11.66 2.69 -12.47
N GLY A 44 10.36 2.78 -12.79
CA GLY A 44 9.55 1.64 -13.25
C GLY A 44 8.97 0.75 -12.14
N VAL A 45 9.30 1.03 -10.88
CA VAL A 45 8.75 0.40 -9.67
C VAL A 45 7.70 1.34 -9.06
N ILE A 46 6.71 0.81 -8.34
CA ILE A 46 5.72 1.64 -7.64
C ILE A 46 6.40 2.45 -6.53
N ASP A 47 6.08 3.74 -6.46
CA ASP A 47 6.54 4.61 -5.38
C ASP A 47 5.67 4.42 -4.14
N ILE A 48 6.16 3.59 -3.21
CA ILE A 48 5.46 3.26 -1.96
C ILE A 48 5.33 4.49 -1.06
N ASN A 49 6.30 5.42 -1.10
CA ASN A 49 6.24 6.62 -0.25
C ASN A 49 5.10 7.54 -0.69
N GLU A 50 4.93 7.74 -1.99
CA GLU A 50 3.79 8.52 -2.52
C GLU A 50 2.45 7.83 -2.25
N MET A 51 2.41 6.50 -2.28
CA MET A 51 1.23 5.74 -1.90
C MET A 51 0.87 5.93 -0.42
N ILE A 52 1.84 5.85 0.48
CA ILE A 52 1.63 6.10 1.92
C ILE A 52 1.16 7.54 2.16
N LYS A 53 1.77 8.54 1.51
CA LYS A 53 1.32 9.94 1.61
C LYS A 53 -0.11 10.12 1.14
N SER A 54 -0.48 9.44 0.05
CA SER A 54 -1.87 9.46 -0.46
C SER A 54 -2.85 8.90 0.57
N TRP A 55 -2.50 7.83 1.27
CA TRP A 55 -3.31 7.29 2.37
C TRP A 55 -3.37 8.21 3.59
N GLN A 56 -2.28 8.90 3.93
CA GLN A 56 -2.30 9.92 4.98
C GLN A 56 -3.23 11.07 4.64
N LEU A 57 -3.22 11.52 3.38
CA LEU A 57 -4.10 12.59 2.89
C LEU A 57 -5.57 12.15 2.92
N LEU A 58 -5.87 10.94 2.42
CA LEU A 58 -7.21 10.35 2.45
C LEU A 58 -7.73 10.18 3.88
N GLY A 59 -6.86 9.76 4.79
CA GLY A 59 -7.16 9.54 6.20
C GLY A 59 -7.06 10.80 7.06
N ASN A 60 -6.84 11.99 6.49
CA ASN A 60 -6.57 13.18 7.27
C ASN A 60 -7.72 13.48 8.26
N GLY A 61 -7.38 13.72 9.53
CA GLY A 61 -8.34 13.91 10.61
C GLY A 61 -8.96 12.63 11.20
N ILE A 62 -8.69 11.46 10.63
CA ILE A 62 -9.19 10.15 11.09
C ILE A 62 -8.01 9.24 11.48
N VAL A 63 -7.01 9.15 10.61
CA VAL A 63 -5.84 8.29 10.79
C VAL A 63 -4.88 8.94 11.77
N LYS A 64 -4.74 8.33 12.95
CA LYS A 64 -3.82 8.79 14.00
C LYS A 64 -2.35 8.48 13.66
N SER A 65 -2.09 7.35 13.01
CA SER A 65 -0.72 6.92 12.66
C SER A 65 -0.73 5.89 11.54
N ILE A 66 0.32 5.89 10.72
CA ILE A 66 0.64 4.80 9.79
C ILE A 66 1.97 4.20 10.22
N ARG A 67 2.01 2.87 10.32
CA ARG A 67 3.24 2.12 10.62
C ARG A 67 3.51 1.17 9.46
N THR A 68 4.75 1.15 9.00
CA THR A 68 5.20 0.30 7.89
C THR A 68 6.18 -0.73 8.43
N PHE A 69 5.97 -1.99 8.05
CA PHE A 69 6.87 -3.09 8.37
C PHE A 69 7.28 -3.77 7.06
N ALA A 70 8.58 -3.98 6.88
CA ALA A 70 9.12 -4.74 5.76
C ALA A 70 10.12 -5.73 6.33
N GLU A 71 9.70 -6.99 6.39
CA GLU A 71 10.60 -8.09 6.76
C GLU A 71 10.94 -8.86 5.49
N ARG A 72 12.24 -9.05 5.27
CA ARG A 72 12.70 -9.94 4.22
C ARG A 72 12.52 -11.35 4.76
N TRP A 73 11.73 -12.19 4.08
CA TRP A 73 11.67 -13.61 4.42
C TRP A 73 13.09 -14.19 4.40
N PRO A 74 13.49 -14.95 5.44
CA PRO A 74 14.75 -15.67 5.43
C PRO A 74 14.78 -16.58 4.20
N THR A 75 15.76 -16.36 3.33
CA THR A 75 16.12 -17.32 2.28
C THR A 75 17.23 -18.18 2.85
N ASP A 76 16.87 -19.34 3.39
CA ASP A 76 17.81 -20.43 3.68
C ASP A 76 18.33 -21.04 2.36
#